data_AF-A0A811VB11-F1
#
_entry.id   AF-A0A811VB11-F1
#
_cell.length_a   1.000
_cell.length_b   1.000
_cell.length_c   1.000
_cell.angle_alpha   90.00
_cell.angle_beta   90.00
_cell.angle_gamma   90.00
#
_symmetry.space_group_name_H-M   'P 1'
#
loop_
_entity.id
_entity.type
_entity.pdbx_description
1 polymer ?
#
loop_
_entity_poly.entity_id
_entity_poly.type
_entity_poly.pdbx_seq_one_letter_code
_entity_poly.pdbx_strand_id
1 'polypeptide(L)'
;MANSPTNFIKSDPDCIIDIQTPRYSFLSAQYKQSFAYKTMRNRLPAILENIIENITKDAENIIAEFGEETRKEIYDVADRILKLKFKLENDYVMKTFKGEGNISLC
;
A
#
# COMPACT_ATOMS: atom_id res chain seq x y z
N MET A 1 -26.19 9.05 2.98
CA MET A 1 -25.53 8.14 2.01
C MET A 1 -24.58 8.97 1.16
N ALA A 2 -23.32 9.12 1.60
CA ALA A 2 -22.31 9.85 0.82
C ALA A 2 -21.38 8.82 0.18
N ASN A 3 -21.67 8.43 -1.06
CA ASN A 3 -20.74 7.67 -1.88
C ASN A 3 -19.71 8.66 -2.43
N SER A 4 -18.51 8.73 -1.83
CA SER A 4 -17.37 9.33 -2.52
C SER A 4 -16.89 8.34 -3.57
N PRO A 5 -16.99 8.63 -4.88
CA PRO A 5 -16.26 7.86 -5.86
C PRO A 5 -14.80 8.22 -5.64
N THR A 6 -14.06 7.36 -4.97
CA THR A 6 -12.59 7.45 -5.00
C THR A 6 -12.21 7.09 -6.42
N ASN A 7 -12.19 8.08 -7.30
CA ASN A 7 -11.76 7.93 -8.68
C ASN A 7 -10.30 7.45 -8.65
N PHE A 8 -10.12 6.15 -8.78
CA PHE A 8 -8.81 5.53 -8.90
C PHE A 8 -8.30 5.83 -10.31
N ILE A 9 -7.35 6.76 -10.40
CA ILE A 9 -6.71 7.10 -11.67
C ILE A 9 -5.69 6.01 -11.95
N LYS A 10 -5.93 5.23 -13.00
CA LYS A 10 -5.00 4.22 -13.50
C LYS A 10 -3.87 4.92 -14.27
N SER A 11 -2.65 4.42 -14.15
CA SER A 11 -1.54 4.81 -15.01
C SER A 11 -1.84 4.49 -16.48
N ASP A 12 -1.23 5.23 -17.40
CA ASP A 12 -1.34 4.95 -18.84
C ASP A 12 -0.75 3.55 -19.14
N PRO A 13 -1.48 2.69 -19.88
CA PRO A 13 -1.06 1.31 -20.15
C PRO A 13 0.22 1.20 -20.96
N ASP A 14 0.61 2.25 -21.69
CA ASP A 14 1.81 2.30 -22.52
C ASP A 14 3.10 2.56 -21.72
N CYS A 15 3.00 2.67 -20.39
CA CYS A 15 4.13 2.89 -19.49
C CYS A 15 5.07 1.67 -19.41
N ILE A 16 4.56 0.44 -19.49
CA ILE A 16 5.34 -0.79 -19.21
C ILE A 16 6.01 -1.30 -20.49
N ILE A 17 7.34 -1.42 -20.46
CA ILE A 17 8.16 -1.81 -21.62
C ILE A 17 8.76 -3.21 -21.38
N ASP A 18 8.54 -4.14 -22.32
CA ASP A 18 9.11 -5.49 -22.25
C ASP A 18 10.55 -5.55 -22.80
N ILE A 19 11.47 -4.92 -22.07
CA ILE A 19 12.91 -4.95 -22.36
C ILE A 19 13.73 -5.15 -21.08
N GLN A 20 14.99 -5.53 -21.24
CA GLN A 20 15.98 -5.45 -20.17
C GLN A 20 16.25 -3.98 -19.82
N THR A 21 16.47 -3.69 -18.54
CA THR A 21 16.82 -2.35 -18.06
C THR A 21 18.06 -1.83 -18.80
N PRO A 22 17.95 -0.72 -19.56
CA PRO A 22 19.09 -0.13 -20.25
C PRO A 22 20.19 0.30 -19.27
N ARG A 23 21.45 0.24 -19.71
CA ARG A 23 22.57 0.71 -18.90
C ARG A 23 22.42 2.21 -18.61
N TYR A 24 22.75 2.63 -17.39
CA TYR A 24 22.61 4.01 -16.90
C TYR A 24 21.17 4.55 -16.79
N SER A 25 20.15 3.68 -16.91
CA SER A 25 18.77 4.04 -16.56
C SER A 25 18.50 3.80 -15.08
N PHE A 26 17.54 4.56 -14.52
CA PHE A 26 17.08 4.33 -13.17
C PHE A 26 16.39 2.98 -13.05
N LEU A 27 16.65 2.28 -11.94
CA LEU A 27 15.95 1.05 -11.62
C LEU A 27 14.47 1.37 -11.33
N SER A 28 13.60 0.94 -12.24
CA SER A 28 12.17 1.20 -12.17
C SER A 28 11.37 -0.05 -12.51
N ALA A 29 10.13 -0.12 -12.03
CA ALA A 29 9.17 -1.13 -12.46
C ALA A 29 8.59 -0.85 -13.86
N GLN A 30 9.20 0.06 -14.63
CA GLN A 30 8.79 0.30 -16.01
C GLN A 30 9.23 -0.85 -16.94
N TYR A 31 10.39 -1.45 -16.65
CA TYR A 31 10.98 -2.49 -17.47
C TYR A 31 10.56 -3.87 -16.96
N LYS A 32 9.78 -4.63 -17.73
CA LYS A 32 9.20 -5.92 -17.31
C LYS A 32 10.26 -6.98 -16.95
N GLN A 33 11.41 -6.97 -17.63
CA GLN A 33 12.52 -7.89 -17.37
C GLN A 33 13.42 -7.43 -16.22
N SER A 34 13.14 -6.26 -15.62
CA SER A 34 13.88 -5.79 -14.46
C SER A 34 13.50 -6.54 -13.19
N PHE A 35 14.46 -6.61 -12.28
CA PHE A 35 14.19 -7.09 -10.93
C PHE A 35 13.21 -6.19 -10.17
N ALA A 36 13.17 -4.89 -10.48
CA ALA A 36 12.24 -3.95 -9.87
C ALA A 36 10.79 -4.24 -10.22
N TYR A 37 10.48 -4.58 -11.47
CA TYR A 37 9.12 -4.98 -11.88
C TYR A 37 8.63 -6.20 -11.08
N LYS A 38 9.46 -7.25 -11.00
CA LYS A 38 9.15 -8.46 -10.21
C LYS A 38 8.96 -8.15 -8.73
N THR A 39 9.77 -7.25 -8.17
CA THR A 39 9.68 -6.85 -6.77
C THR A 39 8.39 -6.09 -6.48
N MET A 40 8.03 -5.12 -7.32
CA MET A 40 6.82 -4.32 -7.17
C MET A 40 5.53 -5.14 -7.38
N ARG A 41 5.53 -6.12 -8.29
CA ARG A 41 4.35 -6.94 -8.59
C ARG A 41 4.14 -8.11 -7.64
N ASN A 42 5.21 -8.72 -7.12
CA ASN A 42 5.08 -9.96 -6.35
C ASN A 42 5.51 -9.79 -4.89
N ARG A 43 6.69 -9.19 -4.65
CA ARG A 43 7.27 -9.14 -3.30
C ARG A 43 6.57 -8.09 -2.44
N LEU A 44 6.31 -6.91 -2.99
CA LEU A 44 5.71 -5.83 -2.22
C LEU A 44 4.28 -6.17 -1.76
N PRO A 45 3.38 -6.73 -2.60
CA PRO A 45 2.06 -7.17 -2.12
C PRO A 45 2.13 -8.27 -1.06
N ALA A 46 3.07 -9.23 -1.21
CA ALA A 46 3.27 -10.27 -0.20
C ALA A 46 3.75 -9.71 1.15
N ILE A 47 4.61 -8.69 1.15
CA ILE A 47 5.06 -8.02 2.38
C ILE A 47 3.87 -7.31 3.05
N LEU A 48 3.03 -6.60 2.29
CA LEU A 48 1.85 -5.93 2.84
C LEU A 48 0.84 -6.93 3.41
N GLU A 49 0.65 -8.07 2.75
CA GLU A 49 -0.19 -9.15 3.26
C GLU A 49 0.31 -9.66 4.60
N ASN A 50 1.61 -9.99 4.69
CA ASN A 50 2.21 -10.46 5.94
C ASN A 50 2.06 -9.45 7.08
N ILE A 51 2.12 -8.15 6.79
CA ILE A 51 1.90 -7.11 7.80
C ILE A 51 0.45 -7.14 8.29
N ILE A 52 -0.53 -7.26 7.39
CA ILE A 52 -1.95 -7.38 7.75
C ILE A 52 -2.18 -8.64 8.59
N GLU A 53 -1.62 -9.78 8.17
CA GLU A 53 -1.71 -11.05 8.90
C GLU A 53 -1.16 -10.92 10.32
N ASN A 54 0.00 -10.29 10.49
CA ASN A 54 0.59 -10.08 11.82
C ASN A 54 -0.28 -9.18 12.70
N ILE A 55 -0.75 -8.05 12.16
CA ILE A 55 -1.62 -7.12 12.91
C ILE A 55 -2.92 -7.80 13.34
N THR A 56 -3.53 -8.58 12.46
CA THR A 56 -4.81 -9.27 12.73
C THR A 56 -4.64 -10.45 13.69
N LYS A 57 -3.51 -11.17 13.62
CA LYS A 57 -3.19 -12.26 14.54
C LYS A 57 -2.97 -11.78 15.97
N ASP A 58 -2.30 -10.64 16.13
CA ASP A 58 -2.00 -10.06 17.44
C ASP A 58 -3.14 -9.16 17.98
N ALA A 59 -4.21 -8.95 17.20
CA ALA A 59 -5.29 -8.03 17.53
C ALA A 59 -5.93 -8.32 18.90
N GLU A 60 -6.24 -9.59 19.21
CA GLU A 60 -6.86 -9.95 20.49
C GLU A 60 -5.90 -9.73 21.67
N ASN A 61 -4.59 -9.88 21.48
CA ASN A 61 -3.59 -9.57 22.52
C ASN A 61 -3.54 -8.07 22.80
N ILE A 62 -3.56 -7.25 21.74
CA ILE A 62 -3.56 -5.78 21.86
C ILE A 62 -4.86 -5.31 22.52
N ILE A 63 -6.00 -5.89 22.16
CA ILE A 63 -7.29 -5.55 22.75
C ILE A 63 -7.33 -5.92 24.24
N ALA A 64 -6.73 -7.04 24.63
CA ALA A 64 -6.63 -7.42 26.04
C ALA A 64 -5.77 -6.43 26.86
N GLU A 65 -4.76 -5.80 26.25
CA GLU A 65 -3.85 -4.86 26.93
C GLU A 65 -4.40 -3.42 26.96
N PHE A 66 -5.01 -2.95 25.86
CA PHE A 66 -5.41 -1.54 25.69
C PHE A 66 -6.93 -1.31 25.76
N GLY A 67 -7.73 -2.38 25.78
CA GLY A 67 -9.18 -2.34 25.85
C GLY A 67 -9.89 -2.44 24.51
N GLU A 68 -11.21 -2.59 24.57
CA GLU A 68 -12.06 -2.87 23.41
C GLU A 68 -12.14 -1.72 22.41
N GLU A 69 -11.93 -0.47 22.86
CA GLU A 69 -11.90 0.72 21.99
C GLU A 69 -10.82 0.62 20.91
N THR A 70 -9.70 -0.04 21.22
CA THR A 70 -8.57 -0.23 20.29
C THR A 70 -8.91 -1.19 19.15
N ARG A 71 -9.92 -2.06 19.29
CA ARG A 71 -10.35 -3.01 18.24
C ARG A 71 -10.63 -2.28 16.93
N LYS A 72 -11.36 -1.16 17.01
CA LYS A 72 -11.75 -0.37 15.84
C LYS A 72 -10.54 0.23 15.12
N GLU A 73 -9.56 0.72 15.89
CA GLU A 73 -8.36 1.34 15.34
C GLU A 73 -7.48 0.31 14.62
N ILE A 74 -7.31 -0.88 15.19
CA ILE A 74 -6.54 -1.98 14.58
C ILE A 74 -7.11 -2.35 13.21
N TYR A 75 -8.43 -2.54 13.12
CA TYR A 75 -9.06 -2.88 11.85
C TYR A 75 -9.05 -1.72 10.85
N ASP A 76 -9.11 -0.46 11.30
CA ASP A 76 -8.96 0.70 10.40
C ASP A 76 -7.55 0.75 9.79
N VAL A 77 -6.51 0.46 10.58
CA VAL A 77 -5.14 0.37 10.06
C VAL A 77 -5.01 -0.78 9.05
N ALA A 78 -5.51 -1.97 9.40
CA ALA A 78 -5.47 -3.13 8.50
C ALA A 78 -6.20 -2.85 7.17
N ASP A 79 -7.38 -2.23 7.21
CA ASP A 79 -8.15 -1.84 6.04
C ASP A 79 -7.42 -0.80 5.17
N ARG A 80 -6.74 0.18 5.78
CA ARG A 80 -5.91 1.15 5.04
C ARG A 80 -4.74 0.47 4.32
N ILE A 81 -4.09 -0.50 4.94
CA ILE A 81 -2.99 -1.28 4.33
C ILE A 81 -3.54 -2.15 3.19
N LEU A 82 -4.70 -2.79 3.38
CA LEU A 82 -5.36 -3.58 2.35
C LEU A 82 -5.73 -2.72 1.14
N LYS A 83 -6.26 -1.52 1.36
CA LYS A 83 -6.52 -0.53 0.29
C LYS A 83 -5.24 -0.11 -0.42
N LEU A 84 -4.11 -0.01 0.27
CA LEU A 84 -2.82 0.28 -0.34
C LEU A 84 -2.33 -0.87 -1.23
N LYS A 85 -2.41 -2.12 -0.74
CA LYS A 85 -2.11 -3.33 -1.52
C LYS A 85 -2.91 -3.37 -2.82
N PHE A 86 -4.23 -3.20 -2.72
CA PHE A 86 -5.12 -3.18 -3.88
C PHE A 86 -4.70 -2.12 -4.90
N LYS A 87 -4.30 -0.92 -4.43
CA LYS A 87 -3.87 0.15 -5.34
C LYS A 87 -2.56 -0.15 -6.05
N LEU A 88 -1.63 -0.80 -5.36
CA LEU A 88 -0.35 -1.22 -5.93
C LEU A 88 -0.54 -2.31 -7.00
N GLU A 89 -1.39 -3.30 -6.73
CA GLU A 89 -1.68 -4.39 -7.68
C GLU A 89 -2.33 -3.86 -8.96
N ASN A 90 -3.19 -2.86 -8.85
CA ASN A 90 -3.91 -2.26 -9.98
C ASN A 90 -3.16 -1.09 -10.66
N ASP A 91 -1.94 -0.78 -10.19
CA ASP A 91 -1.09 0.29 -10.74
C ASP A 91 -1.79 1.66 -10.77
N TYR A 92 -2.45 2.02 -9.67
CA TYR A 92 -3.03 3.35 -9.53
C TYR A 92 -1.98 4.40 -9.21
N VAL A 93 -2.24 5.63 -9.65
CA VAL A 93 -1.38 6.78 -9.38
C VAL A 93 -1.25 7.03 -7.89
N MET A 94 0.00 7.12 -7.42
CA MET A 94 0.32 7.45 -6.04
C MET A 94 -0.07 8.90 -5.75
N LYS A 95 -0.69 9.11 -4.59
CA LYS A 95 -1.05 10.45 -4.11
C LYS A 95 0.08 11.00 -3.25
N THR A 96 0.28 12.32 -3.32
CA THR A 96 1.17 13.01 -2.38
C THR A 96 0.68 12.81 -0.96
N PHE A 97 1.56 12.35 -0.09
CA PHE A 97 1.27 12.24 1.34
C PHE A 97 1.18 13.63 1.95
N LYS A 98 0.01 13.98 2.49
CA LYS A 98 -0.18 15.17 3.34
C LYS A 98 -0.27 14.67 4.77
N GLY A 99 0.84 14.75 5.49
CA GLY A 99 0.87 14.45 6.92
C GLY A 99 0.24 15.61 7.67
N GLU A 100 -1.09 15.61 7.83
CA GLU A 100 -1.76 16.53 8.75
C GLU A 100 -1.60 16.00 10.18
N GLY A 101 -0.38 16.15 10.72
CA GLY A 101 -0.12 15.99 12.14
C GLY A 101 -0.47 17.30 12.84
N ASN A 102 -1.67 17.39 13.42
CA ASN A 102 -1.95 18.38 14.47
C ASN A 102 -1.13 18.00 15.70
N ILE A 103 0.16 18.32 15.68
CA ILE A 103 0.98 18.33 16.88
C ILE A 103 0.77 19.70 17.51
N SER A 104 -0.35 19.84 18.21
CA SER A 104 -0.50 20.86 19.25
C SER A 104 0.35 20.40 20.42
N LEU A 105 1.66 20.71 20.40
CA LEU A 105 2.47 20.65 21.61
C LEU A 105 2.08 21.88 22.45
N CYS A 106 1.47 21.63 23.60
CA CYS A 106 1.50 22.53 24.74
C CYS A 106 2.93 22.67 25.26
#